data_AF-A0A8T6IA58-F1
#
_entry.id   AF-A0A8T6IA58-F1
#
_cell.length_a   1.000
_cell.length_b   1.000
_cell.length_c   1.000
_cell.angle_alpha   90.00
_cell.angle_beta   90.00
_cell.angle_gamma   90.00
#
_symmetry.space_group_name_H-M   'P 1'
#
loop_
_entity.id
_entity.type
_entity.pdbx_description
1 polymer ?
#
loop_
_entity_poly.entity_id
_entity_poly.type
_entity_poly.pdbx_seq_one_letter_code
_entity_poly.pdbx_strand_id
1 'polypeptide(L)' 'MARKSFLLRTDPEVLAALHRWAGDELRSVNAQIDYVLRRALRDAGRYPGQGTPRPGGEGKGLGGPDGDG' A
#
# COMPACT_ATOMS: atom_id res chain seq x y z
N MET A 1 3.74 5.69 13.38
CA MET A 1 4.16 4.39 12.80
C MET A 1 5.60 4.50 12.33
N ALA A 2 6.47 3.57 12.71
CA ALA A 2 7.86 3.56 12.27
C ALA A 2 7.94 3.19 10.77
N ARG A 3 8.74 3.93 9.99
CA ARG A 3 9.07 3.55 8.60
C ARG A 3 10.09 2.41 8.63
N LYS A 4 9.79 1.30 7.95
CA LYS A 4 10.71 0.18 7.80
C LYS A 4 11.65 0.45 6.62
N SER A 5 12.95 0.49 6.87
CA SER A 5 13.95 0.54 5.81
C SER A 5 14.18 -0.87 5.24
N PHE A 6 14.44 -0.94 3.94
CA PHE A 6 14.87 -2.15 3.25
C PHE A 6 15.84 -1.77 2.13
N LEU A 7 16.68 -2.72 1.72
CA LEU A 7 17.57 -2.54 0.58
C LEU A 7 16.81 -2.81 -0.71
N LEU A 8 16.69 -1.80 -1.57
CA LEU A 8 16.12 -1.94 -2.91
C LEU A 8 17.26 -2.22 -3.91
N ARG A 9 17.24 -3.39 -4.53
CA ARG A 9 18.07 -3.66 -5.71
C ARG A 9 17.28 -3.21 -6.93
N THR A 10 17.85 -2.32 -7.74
CA THR A 10 17.22 -1.79 -8.95
C THR A 10 18.28 -1.52 -10.00
N ASP A 11 17.83 -1.37 -11.24
CA ASP A 11 18.67 -0.96 -12.35
C ASP A 11 19.19 0.47 -12.11
N PRO A 12 20.50 0.75 -12.26
CA PRO A 12 21.05 2.10 -12.08
C PRO A 12 20.41 3.15 -13.00
N GLU A 13 19.99 2.78 -14.21
CA GLU A 13 19.33 3.71 -15.15
C GLU A 13 17.93 4.11 -14.65
N VAL A 14 17.19 3.15 -14.09
CA VAL A 14 15.89 3.40 -13.46
C VAL A 14 16.04 4.33 -12.26
N LEU A 15 17.06 4.09 -11.42
CA LEU A 15 17.33 4.97 -10.29
C LEU A 15 17.68 6.38 -10.76
N ALA A 16 18.51 6.53 -11.79
CA ALA A 16 18.87 7.84 -12.34
C ALA A 16 17.64 8.59 -12.90
N ALA A 17 16.71 7.88 -13.55
CA ALA A 17 15.46 8.46 -14.03
C ALA A 17 14.56 8.94 -12.86
N LEU A 18 14.44 8.14 -11.80
CA LEU A 18 13.70 8.52 -10.59
C LEU A 18 14.32 9.74 -9.89
N HIS A 19 15.65 9.84 -9.84
CA HIS A 19 16.35 11.00 -9.29
C HIS A 19 16.03 12.28 -10.04
N ARG A 20 16.04 12.24 -11.38
CA ARG A 20 15.69 13.41 -12.21
C ARG A 20 14.25 13.84 -12.00
N TRP A 21 13.31 12.89 -12.08
CA TRP A 21 11.89 13.18 -11.90
C TRP A 21 11.58 13.73 -10.50
N ALA A 22 12.21 13.18 -9.45
CA ALA A 22 12.08 13.71 -8.09
C ALA A 22 12.60 15.16 -7.99
N GLY A 23 13.72 15.47 -8.67
CA GLY A 23 14.27 16.82 -8.76
C GLY A 23 13.33 17.80 -9.44
N ASP A 24 12.73 17.41 -10.56
CA ASP A 24 11.77 18.23 -11.33
C ASP A 24 10.54 18.60 -10.48
N GLU A 25 10.13 17.72 -9.57
CA GLU A 25 8.96 17.90 -8.70
C GLU A 25 9.31 18.44 -7.30
N LEU A 26 10.58 18.80 -7.06
CA LEU A 26 11.10 19.25 -5.76
C LEU A 26 10.80 18.26 -4.62
N ARG A 27 10.89 16.97 -4.91
CA ARG A 27 10.66 15.87 -3.96
C ARG A 27 11.95 15.13 -3.62
N SER A 28 11.97 14.47 -2.47
CA SER A 28 12.99 13.46 -2.20
C SER A 28 12.75 12.21 -3.05
N VAL A 29 13.84 11.52 -3.42
CA VAL A 29 13.76 10.26 -4.19
C VAL A 29 12.94 9.20 -3.47
N ASN A 30 13.04 9.11 -2.14
CA ASN A 30 12.22 8.19 -1.35
C ASN A 30 10.73 8.51 -1.43
N ALA A 31 10.36 9.80 -1.42
CA ALA A 31 8.97 10.22 -1.61
C ALA A 31 8.48 9.90 -3.02
N GLN A 32 9.34 10.07 -4.03
CA GLN A 32 9.02 9.73 -5.42
C GLN A 32 8.77 8.23 -5.59
N ILE A 33 9.64 7.38 -5.03
CA ILE A 33 9.49 5.92 -5.04
C ILE A 33 8.17 5.51 -4.37
N ASP A 34 7.87 6.04 -3.18
CA ASP A 34 6.63 5.72 -2.47
C ASP A 34 5.39 6.13 -3.30
N TYR A 35 5.41 7.32 -3.91
CA TYR A 35 4.33 7.79 -4.78
C TYR A 35 4.09 6.84 -5.96
N VAL A 36 5.15 6.48 -6.70
CA VAL A 36 5.07 5.59 -7.85
C VAL A 36 4.56 4.21 -7.46
N LEU A 37 5.09 3.64 -6.37
CA LEU A 37 4.68 2.32 -5.89
C LEU A 37 3.22 2.31 -5.46
N ARG A 38 2.75 3.33 -4.72
CA ARG A 38 1.33 3.43 -4.33
C ARG A 38 0.41 3.54 -5.52
N ARG A 39 0.78 4.35 -6.51
CA ARG A 39 0.02 4.49 -7.74
C ARG A 39 -0.06 3.15 -8.49
N ALA A 40 1.08 2.50 -8.73
CA ALA A 40 1.13 1.21 -9.41
C ALA A 40 0.32 0.13 -8.67
N LEU A 41 0.37 0.10 -7.34
CA LEU A 41 -0.45 -0.83 -6.53
C LEU A 41 -1.94 -0.54 -6.64
N ARG A 42 -2.37 0.73 -6.71
CA ARG A 42 -3.78 1.08 -6.91
C ARG A 42 -4.25 0.70 -8.31
N ASP A 43 -3.47 1.03 -9.32
CA ASP A 43 -3.76 0.72 -10.72
C ASP A 43 -3.86 -0.81 -10.94
N ALA A 44 -3.06 -1.58 -10.19
CA ALA A 44 -3.12 -3.05 -10.18
C ALA A 44 -4.22 -3.64 -9.27
N GLY A 45 -5.00 -2.82 -8.54
CA GLY A 45 -6.00 -3.28 -7.57
C GLY A 45 -5.40 -4.02 -6.35
N ARG A 46 -4.11 -3.84 -6.07
CA ARG A 46 -3.37 -4.52 -4.99
C ARG A 46 -3.13 -3.63 -3.78
N TYR A 47 -3.47 -2.35 -3.86
CA TYR A 47 -3.31 -1.45 -2.73
C TYR A 47 -4.31 -1.80 -1.62
N PRO A 48 -3.86 -2.06 -0.38
CA PRO A 48 -4.73 -2.49 0.70
C PRO A 48 -5.77 -1.39 1.02
N GLY A 49 -7.05 -1.76 1.01
CA GLY A 49 -8.16 -0.90 1.41
C GLY A 49 -9.02 -0.31 0.29
N GLN A 50 -8.82 -0.67 -0.99
CA GLN A 50 -9.68 -0.17 -2.09
C GLN A 50 -10.33 -1.23 -3.00
N GLY A 51 -10.25 -2.55 -2.72
CA GLY A 51 -10.87 -3.49 -3.66
C GLY A 51 -10.88 -4.99 -3.36
N THR A 52 -10.73 -5.43 -2.12
CA THR A 52 -10.98 -6.83 -1.77
C THR A 52 -11.68 -6.90 -0.41
N PRO A 53 -12.90 -7.48 -0.32
CA PRO A 53 -13.40 -7.96 0.96
C PRO A 53 -12.33 -8.87 1.54
N ARG A 54 -11.87 -8.59 2.76
CA ARG A 54 -11.05 -9.55 3.51
C ARG A 54 -11.86 -10.86 3.59
N PRO A 55 -11.41 -11.99 3.02
CA PRO A 55 -12.06 -13.26 3.33
C PRO A 55 -11.59 -13.65 4.73
N GLY A 56 -12.53 -13.82 5.66
CA GLY A 56 -12.28 -14.42 6.96
C GLY A 56 -11.82 -13.45 8.05
N GLY A 57 -12.75 -12.64 8.56
CA GLY A 57 -12.73 -12.21 9.95
C GLY A 57 -13.82 -12.98 10.67
N GLU A 58 -13.47 -14.15 11.22
CA GLU A 58 -14.34 -14.98 12.05
C GLU A 58 -14.75 -14.20 13.30
N GLY A 59 -15.92 -13.55 13.23
CA GLY A 59 -16.66 -13.02 14.37
C GLY A 59 -17.80 -13.99 14.68
N LYS A 60 -17.45 -15.04 15.41
CA LYS A 60 -18.30 -16.06 16.03
C LYS A 60 -19.68 -15.50 16.43
N GLY A 61 -20.74 -16.12 15.92
CA GLY A 61 -22.11 -15.78 16.26
C GLY A 61 -22.41 -15.93 17.76
N LEU A 62 -23.22 -15.00 18.25
CA LEU A 62 -24.16 -15.20 19.35
C LEU A 62 -25.40 -14.36 19.03
N GLY A 63 -26.22 -14.86 18.10
CA GLY A 63 -27.65 -14.59 18.12
C GLY A 63 -28.26 -15.63 19.05
N GLY A 64 -28.59 -15.23 20.28
CA GLY A 64 -29.55 -15.95 21.11
C GLY A 64 -30.91 -15.29 20.91
N PRO A 65 -31.99 -16.03 20.59
CA PRO A 65 -33.29 -15.42 20.40
C PRO A 65 -33.87 -14.94 21.72
N ASP A 66 -34.45 -13.74 21.68
CA ASP A 66 -35.48 -13.32 22.63
C ASP A 66 -36.66 -14.30 22.53
N GLY A 67 -37.14 -14.78 23.67
CA GLY A 67 -38.26 -15.71 23.76
C GLY A 67 -38.80 -15.78 25.18
N ASP A 68 -39.91 -15.11 25.41
CA ASP A 68 -40.73 -15.12 26.61
C ASP A 68 -41.31 -16.52 26.89
N GLY A 69 -41.41 -16.88 28.18
CA GLY A 69 -42.03 -18.13 28.67
C GLY A 69 -41.67 -18.44 30.12
#